data_AF-D5MG89-F1
#
_entry.id   AF-D5MG89-F1
#
_cell.length_a   1.000
_cell.length_b   1.000
_cell.length_c   1.000
_cell.angle_alpha   90.00
_cell.angle_beta   90.00
_cell.angle_gamma   90.00
#
_symmetry.space_group_name_H-M   'P 1'
#
loop_
_entity.id
_entity.type
_entity.pdbx_description
1 polymer ?
#
loop_
_entity_poly.entity_id
_entity_poly.type
_entity_poly.pdbx_seq_one_letter_code
_entity_poly.pdbx_strand_id
1 'polypeptide(L)'
;MQVGRELRKRIPRHLSIFTSRSFQEFCGARCLEVVQALTEKLPGVRPITVHWSGCPAGCGNHQGANIGLQGTKIRINGKTVEAVHIYVGERSGPKPQIGQMIMADVPYSELSHVMEGLVQFYPRKRPT
;
A
#
# COMPACT_ATOMS: atom_id res chain seq x y z
N MET A 1 18.58 4.87 3.47
CA MET A 1 18.57 5.83 2.33
C MET A 1 18.70 5.19 0.94
N GLN A 2 19.46 4.09 0.75
CA GLN A 2 19.68 3.45 -0.57
C GLN A 2 18.41 2.82 -1.18
N VAL A 3 17.63 2.12 -0.36
CA VAL A 3 16.49 1.28 -0.79
C VAL A 3 15.39 2.10 -1.46
N GLY A 4 15.06 3.28 -0.92
CA GLY A 4 14.00 4.14 -1.45
C GLY A 4 14.27 4.81 -2.80
N ARG A 5 15.53 4.98 -3.21
CA ARG A 5 15.88 5.54 -4.54
C ARG A 5 15.89 4.46 -5.62
N GLU A 6 16.37 3.26 -5.28
CA GLU A 6 16.44 2.15 -6.23
C GLU A 6 15.06 1.54 -6.50
N LEU A 7 14.20 1.48 -5.48
CA LEU A 7 12.78 1.14 -5.62
C LEU A 7 12.06 2.04 -6.64
N ARG A 8 12.26 3.36 -6.56
CA ARG A 8 11.63 4.33 -7.47
C ARG A 8 11.98 4.12 -8.94
N LYS A 9 13.12 3.49 -9.25
CA LYS A 9 13.49 3.14 -10.63
C LYS A 9 12.74 1.93 -11.16
N ARG A 10 12.27 1.04 -10.27
CA ARG A 10 11.55 -0.20 -10.59
C ARG A 10 10.03 -0.06 -10.53
N ILE A 11 9.54 1.01 -9.90
CA ILE A 11 8.11 1.31 -9.83
C ILE A 11 7.64 1.83 -11.20
N PRO A 12 6.61 1.23 -11.82
CA PRO A 12 6.10 1.70 -13.10
C PRO A 12 5.45 3.07 -12.95
N ARG A 13 5.40 3.86 -14.04
CA ARG A 13 4.87 5.25 -14.02
C ARG A 13 3.41 5.39 -13.56
N HIS A 14 2.65 4.30 -13.57
CA HIS A 14 1.26 4.26 -13.12
C HIS A 14 1.13 3.83 -11.64
N LEU A 15 2.23 3.63 -10.92
CA LEU A 15 2.24 3.32 -9.50
C LEU A 15 3.04 4.40 -8.78
N SER A 16 2.47 5.00 -7.73
CA SER A 16 3.20 5.93 -6.87
C SER A 16 3.21 5.37 -5.45
N ILE A 17 4.39 5.27 -4.85
CA ILE A 17 4.55 4.76 -3.49
C ILE A 17 5.18 5.81 -2.61
N PHE A 18 4.47 6.14 -1.52
CA PHE A 18 4.96 7.03 -0.47
C PHE A 18 5.12 6.25 0.83
N THR A 19 6.29 6.35 1.45
CA THR A 19 6.61 5.71 2.73
C THR A 19 7.22 6.74 3.67
N SER A 20 6.81 6.77 4.94
CA SER A 20 7.45 7.64 5.94
C SER A 20 8.88 7.19 6.27
N ARG A 21 9.73 8.12 6.77
CA ARG A 21 11.13 7.82 7.14
C ARG A 21 11.26 6.69 8.16
N SER A 22 10.40 6.69 9.18
CA SER A 22 10.36 5.67 10.25
C SER A 22 10.03 4.27 9.72
N PHE A 23 9.51 4.19 8.49
CA PHE A 23 9.09 2.93 7.87
C PHE A 23 10.14 2.37 6.89
N GLN A 24 11.03 3.20 6.36
CA GLN A 24 12.09 2.78 5.44
C GLN A 24 13.09 1.79 6.07
N GLU A 25 13.17 1.77 7.40
CA GLU A 25 14.01 0.85 8.17
C GLU A 25 13.32 -0.51 8.42
N PHE A 26 11.99 -0.58 8.33
CA PHE A 26 11.20 -1.76 8.68
C PHE A 26 10.85 -2.65 7.46
N CYS A 27 10.67 -2.04 6.29
CA CYS A 27 9.96 -2.68 5.17
C CYS A 27 10.72 -2.64 3.82
N GLY A 28 12.05 -2.52 3.83
CA GLY A 28 12.83 -2.44 2.59
C GLY A 28 12.57 -3.60 1.62
N ALA A 29 12.53 -4.83 2.12
CA ALA A 29 12.25 -6.04 1.33
C ALA A 29 10.76 -6.25 1.03
N ARG A 30 9.87 -6.01 2.00
CA ARG A 30 8.42 -6.31 1.85
C ARG A 30 7.70 -5.27 0.99
N CYS A 31 8.18 -4.02 0.98
CA CYS A 31 7.70 -3.00 0.04
C CYS A 31 7.99 -3.40 -1.42
N LEU A 32 9.16 -4.03 -1.69
CA LEU A 32 9.48 -4.55 -3.01
C LEU A 32 8.54 -5.68 -3.44
N GLU A 33 8.19 -6.59 -2.53
CA GLU A 33 7.25 -7.69 -2.81
C GLU A 33 5.86 -7.14 -3.20
N VAL A 34 5.36 -6.15 -2.45
CA VAL A 34 4.10 -5.48 -2.78
C VAL A 34 4.19 -4.75 -4.12
N VAL A 35 5.29 -4.03 -4.38
CA VAL A 35 5.52 -3.36 -5.68
C VAL A 35 5.48 -4.36 -6.83
N GLN A 36 6.13 -5.50 -6.69
CA GLN A 36 6.18 -6.54 -7.72
C GLN A 36 4.80 -7.12 -7.96
N ALA A 37 4.10 -7.54 -6.90
CA ALA A 37 2.74 -8.06 -6.99
C ALA A 37 1.77 -7.08 -7.67
N LEU A 38 1.89 -5.78 -7.34
CA LEU A 38 1.11 -4.73 -7.99
C LEU A 38 1.53 -4.53 -9.45
N THR A 39 2.82 -4.46 -9.75
CA THR A 39 3.33 -4.16 -11.10
C THR A 39 2.95 -5.24 -12.11
N GLU A 40 3.03 -6.52 -11.72
CA GLU A 40 2.72 -7.65 -12.60
C GLU A 40 1.23 -7.74 -12.94
N LYS A 41 0.35 -7.40 -11.99
CA LYS A 41 -1.11 -7.61 -12.13
C LYS A 41 -1.89 -6.38 -12.60
N LEU A 42 -1.21 -5.26 -12.82
CA LEU A 42 -1.82 -3.98 -13.18
C LEU A 42 -1.58 -3.49 -14.64
N PRO A 43 -1.52 -4.34 -15.69
CA PRO A 43 -1.48 -3.80 -17.05
C PRO A 43 -2.81 -3.11 -17.37
N GLY A 44 -2.76 -1.81 -17.73
CA GLY A 44 -3.93 -1.06 -18.22
C GLY A 44 -4.84 -0.47 -17.14
N VAL A 45 -4.43 -0.44 -15.87
CA VAL A 45 -5.17 0.32 -14.84
C VAL A 45 -4.88 1.80 -14.88
N ARG A 46 -5.77 2.60 -14.29
CA ARG A 46 -5.47 4.00 -13.98
C ARG A 46 -4.31 4.06 -12.98
N PRO A 47 -3.55 5.17 -12.95
CA PRO A 47 -2.50 5.32 -11.95
C PRO A 47 -3.05 5.09 -10.53
N ILE A 48 -2.42 4.19 -9.78
CA ILE A 48 -2.78 3.88 -8.39
C ILE A 48 -1.73 4.51 -7.48
N THR A 49 -2.19 5.24 -6.48
CA THR A 49 -1.34 5.72 -5.39
C THR A 49 -1.40 4.75 -4.21
N VAL A 50 -0.25 4.39 -3.66
CA VAL A 50 -0.12 3.57 -2.45
C VAL A 50 0.66 4.35 -1.41
N HIS A 51 0.04 4.62 -0.27
CA HIS A 51 0.67 5.35 0.82
C HIS A 51 0.82 4.46 2.04
N TRP A 52 1.99 4.51 2.66
CA TRP A 52 2.32 3.69 3.80
C TRP A 52 2.72 4.52 5.02
N SER A 53 1.96 4.37 6.10
CA SER A 53 2.28 4.88 7.43
C SER A 53 2.75 3.76 8.37
N GLY A 54 3.83 3.97 9.11
CA GLY A 54 4.30 2.99 10.09
C GLY A 54 3.51 2.96 11.41
N CYS A 55 2.62 3.93 11.64
CA CYS A 55 1.86 4.10 12.87
C CYS A 55 0.53 4.84 12.59
N PRO A 56 -0.45 4.81 13.52
CA PRO A 56 -1.74 5.48 13.36
C PRO A 56 -1.65 7.01 13.25
N ALA A 57 -0.52 7.62 13.63
CA ALA A 57 -0.31 9.06 13.46
C ALA A 57 -0.35 9.51 11.98
N GLY A 58 -0.25 8.58 11.03
CA GLY A 58 -0.59 8.86 9.64
C GLY A 58 0.40 9.76 8.91
N CYS A 59 1.66 9.89 9.37
CA CYS A 59 2.69 10.69 8.69
C CYS A 59 2.95 10.26 7.24
N GLY A 60 2.56 9.03 6.88
CA GLY A 60 2.58 8.50 5.51
C GLY A 60 1.36 8.88 4.66
N ASN A 61 0.40 9.62 5.20
CA ASN A 61 -0.89 9.95 4.59
C ASN A 61 -1.62 8.72 4.00
N HIS A 62 -1.66 7.61 4.74
CA HIS A 62 -2.21 6.34 4.25
C HIS A 62 -3.69 6.46 3.84
N GLN A 63 -4.50 7.27 4.55
CA GLN A 63 -5.89 7.51 4.18
C GLN A 63 -6.04 8.39 2.93
N GLY A 64 -5.00 9.12 2.52
CA GLY A 64 -4.99 10.00 1.36
C GLY A 64 -4.48 9.34 0.07
N ALA A 65 -4.47 8.01 0.01
CA ALA A 65 -4.14 7.25 -1.19
C ALA A 65 -5.27 6.34 -1.62
N ASN A 66 -5.24 5.94 -2.88
CA ASN A 66 -6.11 4.91 -3.42
C ASN A 66 -6.01 3.63 -2.56
N ILE A 67 -4.78 3.23 -2.20
CA ILE A 67 -4.53 2.17 -1.23
C ILE A 67 -3.64 2.70 -0.11
N GLY A 68 -4.17 2.70 1.11
CA GLY A 68 -3.46 3.06 2.32
C GLY A 68 -3.02 1.84 3.10
N LEU A 69 -1.79 1.84 3.59
CA LEU A 69 -1.26 0.81 4.46
C LEU A 69 -0.81 1.46 5.78
N GLN A 70 -1.34 0.96 6.90
CA GLN A 70 -0.92 1.35 8.24
C GLN A 70 -0.25 0.16 8.92
N GLY A 71 1.04 0.24 9.20
CA GLY A 71 1.77 -0.75 9.97
C GLY A 71 1.25 -0.89 11.40
N THR A 72 1.15 -2.12 11.87
CA THR A 72 0.77 -2.49 13.23
C THR A 72 1.53 -3.74 13.67
N LYS A 73 1.40 -4.10 14.94
CA LYS A 73 1.93 -5.35 15.51
C LYS A 73 0.79 -6.08 16.19
N ILE A 74 0.59 -7.33 15.82
CA ILE A 74 -0.47 -8.19 16.34
C ILE A 74 0.13 -9.39 17.06
N ARG A 75 -0.66 -10.08 17.88
CA ARG A 75 -0.25 -11.32 18.54
C ARG A 75 -0.97 -12.50 17.91
N ILE A 76 -0.21 -13.41 17.31
CA ILE A 76 -0.71 -14.69 16.76
C ILE A 76 0.05 -15.81 17.46
N ASN A 77 -0.67 -16.75 18.08
CA ASN A 77 -0.09 -17.91 18.77
C ASN A 77 1.01 -17.54 19.78
N GLY A 78 0.79 -16.47 20.55
CA GLY A 78 1.74 -15.97 21.55
C GLY A 78 2.96 -15.23 20.98
N LYS A 79 3.11 -15.14 19.66
CA LYS A 79 4.21 -14.42 19.00
C LYS A 79 3.72 -13.07 18.48
N THR A 80 4.54 -12.04 18.64
CA THR A 80 4.31 -10.74 18.02
C THR A 80 4.66 -10.83 16.55
N VAL A 81 3.69 -10.58 15.67
CA VAL A 81 3.82 -10.58 14.22
C VAL A 81 3.54 -9.18 13.70
N GLU A 82 4.28 -8.79 12.67
CA GLU A 82 4.05 -7.51 11.99
C GLU A 82 2.89 -7.64 10.99
N ALA A 83 2.02 -6.65 11.00
CA ALA A 83 0.80 -6.64 10.20
C ALA A 83 0.49 -5.24 9.68
N VAL A 84 -0.54 -5.14 8.85
CA VAL A 84 -1.07 -3.87 8.35
C VAL A 84 -2.58 -3.79 8.44
N HIS A 85 -3.08 -2.60 8.68
CA HIS A 85 -4.44 -2.23 8.34
C HIS A 85 -4.46 -1.63 6.93
N ILE A 86 -5.46 -1.99 6.14
CA ILE A 86 -5.61 -1.58 4.75
C ILE A 86 -6.77 -0.62 4.62
N TYR A 87 -6.51 0.50 3.95
CA TYR A 87 -7.46 1.58 3.70
C TYR A 87 -7.70 1.73 2.20
N VAL A 88 -8.96 1.89 1.81
CA VAL A 88 -9.36 2.06 0.40
C VAL A 88 -10.50 3.09 0.33
N GLY A 89 -10.72 3.65 -0.86
CA GLY A 89 -11.87 4.50 -1.13
C GLY A 89 -11.56 5.99 -1.09
N GLU A 90 -10.28 6.36 -1.09
CA GLU A 90 -9.89 7.75 -1.28
C GLU A 90 -10.44 8.27 -2.62
N ARG A 91 -10.95 9.50 -2.57
CA ARG A 91 -11.34 10.25 -3.77
C ARG A 91 -10.70 11.63 -3.70
N SER A 92 -9.92 11.94 -4.72
CA SER A 92 -9.40 13.27 -4.97
C SER A 92 -10.40 14.08 -5.83
N GLY A 93 -10.42 15.40 -5.67
CA GLY A 93 -11.24 16.31 -6.48
C GLY A 93 -12.34 17.04 -5.68
N PRO A 94 -13.42 17.51 -6.33
CA PRO A 94 -14.40 18.44 -5.74
C PRO A 94 -15.16 17.92 -4.51
N LYS A 95 -15.21 16.60 -4.34
CA LYS A 95 -15.80 15.93 -3.17
C LYS A 95 -14.77 14.98 -2.58
N PRO A 96 -13.77 15.51 -1.85
CA PRO A 96 -12.69 14.69 -1.34
C PRO A 96 -13.22 13.69 -0.31
N GLN A 97 -12.77 12.45 -0.39
CA GLN A 97 -13.04 11.42 0.60
C GLN A 97 -11.73 10.80 1.06
N ILE A 98 -11.61 10.59 2.36
CA ILE A 98 -10.49 9.83 2.92
C ILE A 98 -10.78 8.33 2.80
N GLY A 99 -9.72 7.55 2.61
CA GLY A 99 -9.78 6.10 2.62
C GLY A 99 -10.28 5.58 3.98
N GLN A 100 -11.18 4.61 3.92
CA GLN A 100 -11.72 3.90 5.08
C GLN A 100 -10.97 2.59 5.27
N MET A 101 -10.79 2.18 6.52
CA MET A 101 -10.20 0.88 6.82
C MET A 101 -11.17 -0.21 6.36
N ILE A 102 -10.74 -1.05 5.43
CA ILE A 102 -11.54 -2.18 4.92
C ILE A 102 -11.06 -3.52 5.49
N MET A 103 -9.80 -3.59 5.94
CA MET A 103 -9.20 -4.77 6.53
C MET A 103 -8.27 -4.36 7.66
N ALA A 104 -8.30 -5.10 8.76
CA ALA A 104 -7.43 -4.90 9.91
C ALA A 104 -6.53 -6.12 10.13
N ASP A 105 -5.37 -5.90 10.75
CA ASP A 105 -4.53 -6.97 11.27
C ASP A 105 -4.06 -7.98 10.22
N VAL A 106 -3.86 -7.54 8.98
CA VAL A 106 -3.39 -8.39 7.87
C VAL A 106 -1.90 -8.67 8.06
N PRO A 107 -1.48 -9.93 8.31
CA PRO A 107 -0.08 -10.27 8.48
C PRO A 107 0.72 -9.97 7.19
N TYR A 108 2.00 -9.60 7.33
CA TYR A 108 2.82 -9.35 6.13
C TYR A 108 2.93 -10.53 5.18
N SER A 109 2.91 -11.76 5.71
CA SER A 109 2.92 -12.98 4.92
C SER A 109 1.73 -13.09 3.96
N GLU A 110 0.61 -12.43 4.28
CA GLU A 110 -0.62 -12.45 3.49
C GLU A 110 -0.80 -11.20 2.64
N LEU A 111 0.01 -10.15 2.91
CA LEU A 111 -0.17 -8.85 2.28
C LEU A 111 -0.08 -8.93 0.75
N SER A 112 0.86 -9.70 0.19
CA SER A 112 0.96 -9.83 -1.28
C SER A 112 -0.36 -10.38 -1.84
N HIS A 113 -0.87 -11.47 -1.28
CA HIS A 113 -2.11 -12.11 -1.72
C HIS A 113 -3.33 -11.20 -1.59
N VAL A 114 -3.43 -10.46 -0.48
CA VAL A 114 -4.52 -9.49 -0.27
C VAL A 114 -4.43 -8.36 -1.30
N MET A 115 -3.24 -7.84 -1.57
CA MET A 115 -3.03 -6.79 -2.57
C MET A 115 -3.41 -7.28 -3.97
N GLU A 116 -3.10 -8.54 -4.32
CA GLU A 116 -3.51 -9.16 -5.58
C GLU A 116 -5.03 -9.24 -5.74
N GLY A 117 -5.77 -9.51 -4.67
CA GLY A 117 -7.23 -9.46 -4.68
C GLY A 117 -7.75 -8.04 -4.85
N LEU A 118 -7.20 -7.09 -4.07
CA LEU A 118 -7.63 -5.70 -4.08
C LEU A 118 -7.47 -5.03 -5.45
N VAL A 119 -6.38 -5.30 -6.15
CA VAL A 119 -6.15 -4.72 -7.48
C VAL A 119 -7.16 -5.16 -8.54
N GLN A 120 -7.75 -6.35 -8.40
CA GLN A 120 -8.75 -6.84 -9.35
C GLN A 120 -10.04 -6.01 -9.33
N PHE A 121 -10.34 -5.40 -8.18
CA PHE A 121 -11.52 -4.55 -8.01
C PHE A 121 -11.24 -3.08 -8.37
N TYR A 122 -9.99 -2.72 -8.67
CA TYR A 122 -9.66 -1.36 -9.09
C TYR A 122 -10.17 -1.10 -10.51
N PRO A 123 -10.85 0.04 -10.75
CA PRO A 123 -11.43 0.31 -12.05
C PRO A 123 -10.32 0.48 -13.10
N ARG A 124 -10.29 -0.45 -14.06
CA ARG A 124 -9.39 -0.38 -15.21
C ARG A 124 -9.66 0.88 -16.02
N LYS A 125 -8.65 1.38 -16.72
CA LYS A 125 -8.83 2.49 -17.67
C LYS A 125 -9.84 1.99 -18.70
N ARG A 126 -10.97 2.69 -18.90
CA ARG A 126 -11.85 2.40 -20.03
C ARG A 126 -10.99 2.53 -21.30
N PRO A 127 -11.04 1.57 -22.23
CA PRO A 127 -10.49 1.81 -23.56
C PRO A 127 -11.24 3.02 -24.13
N THR A 128 -10.51 4.09 -24.38
CA THR A 128 -10.96 5.23 -25.19
C THR A 128 -10.86 4.85 -26.65
#